data_AF-A0A1E7F726-F1
#
_entry.id   AF-A0A1E7F726-F1
#
_cell.length_a   1.000
_cell.length_b   1.000
_cell.length_c   1.000
_cell.angle_alpha   90.00
_cell.angle_beta   90.00
_cell.angle_gamma   90.00
#
_symmetry.space_group_name_H-M   'P 1'
#
loop_
_entity.id
_entity.type
_entity.pdbx_description
1 polymer ?
#
loop_
_entity_poly.entity_id
_entity_poly.type
_entity_poly.pdbx_seq_one_letter_code
_entity_poly.pdbx_strand_id
1 'polypeptide(L)'
;FQDVVTKIKFVSCDISGDGEYIVGGAQGNDTKYELYIWNTTTGALMDKLTGSNVQLYSVAWHPTRSFLAVAAADGLVDVWGPRINWTAFAPDFQALPNNVEYLECEDEFD
;
A
#
# COMPACT_ATOMS: atom_id res chain seq x y z
N PHE A 1 8.51 5.97 17.43
CA PHE A 1 8.64 4.93 16.40
C PHE A 1 10.05 4.99 15.85
N GLN A 2 10.94 4.10 16.31
CA GLN A 2 12.32 4.04 15.86
C GLN A 2 12.62 2.60 15.49
N ASP A 3 13.25 2.38 14.34
CA ASP A 3 13.87 1.09 14.09
C ASP A 3 15.16 1.00 14.94
N VAL A 4 15.03 0.31 16.08
CA VAL A 4 16.13 0.11 17.04
C VAL A 4 17.20 -0.82 16.46
N VAL A 5 16.86 -1.62 15.44
CA VAL A 5 17.72 -2.65 14.86
C VAL A 5 18.58 -2.09 13.73
N THR A 6 17.99 -1.30 12.82
CA THR A 6 18.69 -0.85 11.60
C THR A 6 19.13 0.63 11.65
N LYS A 7 18.64 1.42 12.62
CA LYS A 7 18.92 2.87 12.74
C LYS A 7 18.61 3.67 11.46
N ILE A 8 17.53 3.30 10.77
CA ILE A 8 17.08 4.02 9.58
C ILE A 8 16.73 5.47 9.90
N LYS A 9 17.12 6.38 9.01
CA LYS A 9 16.74 7.80 9.07
C LYS A 9 15.52 8.03 8.21
N PHE A 10 14.44 8.49 8.84
CA PHE A 10 13.24 8.92 8.14
C PHE A 10 13.41 10.34 7.63
N VAL A 11 13.01 10.56 6.37
CA VAL A 11 13.10 11.86 5.69
C VAL A 11 11.79 12.63 5.86
N SER A 12 10.67 11.92 5.87
CA SER A 12 9.32 12.46 5.99
C SER A 12 8.42 11.45 6.67
N CYS A 13 7.40 11.94 7.37
CA CYS A 13 6.36 11.12 7.96
C CYS A 13 5.01 11.81 7.84
N ASP A 14 3.95 11.03 7.90
CA ASP A 14 2.58 11.54 7.95
C ASP A 14 1.67 10.57 8.72
N ILE A 15 0.49 11.04 9.11
CA ILE A 15 -0.51 10.24 9.81
C ILE A 15 -1.71 9.98 8.90
N SER A 16 -2.23 8.76 8.98
CA SER A 16 -3.52 8.41 8.36
C SER A 16 -4.66 9.29 8.85
N GLY A 17 -5.68 9.44 8.01
CA GLY A 17 -6.83 10.30 8.29
C GLY A 17 -7.65 9.91 9.53
N ASP A 18 -7.68 8.61 9.86
CA ASP A 18 -8.31 8.06 11.07
C ASP A 18 -7.38 8.10 12.29
N GLY A 19 -6.08 8.38 12.10
CA GLY A 19 -5.08 8.41 13.16
C GLY A 19 -4.60 7.03 13.61
N GLU A 20 -5.04 5.94 12.99
CA GLU A 20 -4.69 4.58 13.41
C GLU A 20 -3.31 4.13 12.91
N TYR A 21 -2.82 4.78 11.85
CA TYR A 21 -1.56 4.48 11.20
C TYR A 21 -0.66 5.70 11.01
N ILE A 22 0.65 5.48 11.11
CA ILE A 22 1.68 6.45 10.72
C ILE A 22 2.50 5.84 9.59
N VAL A 23 2.85 6.68 8.60
CA VAL A 23 3.82 6.33 7.57
C VAL A 23 5.13 7.07 7.81
N GLY A 24 6.25 6.40 7.54
CA GLY A 24 7.59 6.99 7.52
C GLY A 24 8.29 6.61 6.24
N GLY A 25 8.71 7.62 5.48
CA GLY A 25 9.54 7.45 4.30
C GLY A 25 11.02 7.49 4.64
N ALA A 26 11.77 6.50 4.16
CA ALA A 26 13.20 6.40 4.33
C ALA A 26 13.90 6.03 3.02
N GLN A 27 15.20 6.33 2.97
CA GLN A 27 16.06 5.81 1.92
C GLN A 27 16.52 4.39 2.32
N GLY A 28 16.19 3.40 1.50
CA GLY A 28 16.66 2.03 1.68
C GLY A 28 18.13 1.86 1.28
N ASN A 29 18.70 0.71 1.60
CA ASN A 29 20.12 0.41 1.33
C ASN A 29 20.44 0.21 -0.15
N ASP A 30 19.43 -0.19 -0.96
CA ASP A 30 19.59 -0.57 -2.37
C ASP A 30 19.11 0.54 -3.32
N THR A 31 19.41 1.81 -2.99
CA THR A 31 19.04 3.02 -3.75
C THR A 31 17.53 3.28 -3.92
N LYS A 32 16.66 2.32 -3.55
CA LYS A 32 15.20 2.44 -3.51
C LYS A 32 14.73 3.15 -2.25
N TYR A 33 13.65 3.88 -2.37
CA TYR A 33 12.94 4.36 -1.19
C TYR A 33 12.10 3.25 -0.57
N GLU A 34 11.91 3.35 0.75
CA GLU A 34 11.11 2.44 1.54
C GLU A 34 10.09 3.24 2.35
N LEU A 35 8.86 2.76 2.42
CA LEU A 35 7.82 3.29 3.28
C LEU A 35 7.54 2.27 4.38
N TYR A 36 7.48 2.76 5.61
CA TYR A 36 7.20 1.97 6.78
C TYR A 36 5.85 2.40 7.34
N ILE A 37 4.98 1.45 7.63
CA ILE A 37 3.64 1.71 8.17
C ILE A 37 3.56 1.11 9.56
N TRP A 38 3.26 1.94 10.55
CA TRP A 38 3.06 1.50 11.93
C TRP A 38 1.63 1.71 12.37
N ASN A 39 1.16 0.82 13.24
CA ASN A 39 -0.05 1.05 14.01
C ASN A 39 0.26 2.00 15.18
N THR A 40 -0.54 3.06 15.33
CA THR A 40 -0.32 4.11 16.35
C THR A 40 -0.64 3.64 17.76
N THR A 41 -1.59 2.71 17.90
CA THR A 41 -2.05 2.21 19.21
C THR A 41 -1.08 1.18 19.78
N THR A 42 -0.63 0.23 18.97
CA THR A 42 0.24 -0.87 19.43
C THR A 42 1.72 -0.57 19.29
N GLY A 43 2.10 0.39 18.44
CA GLY A 43 3.50 0.65 18.11
C GLY A 43 4.10 -0.33 17.09
N ALA A 44 3.33 -1.34 16.64
CA ALA A 44 3.82 -2.40 15.78
C ALA A 44 4.06 -1.92 14.35
N LEU A 45 5.15 -2.39 13.73
CA LEU A 45 5.37 -2.24 12.28
C LEU A 45 4.42 -3.21 11.57
N MET A 46 3.49 -2.65 10.81
CA MET A 46 2.46 -3.41 10.10
C MET A 46 2.95 -3.83 8.72
N ASP A 47 3.64 -2.93 8.02
CA ASP A 47 4.10 -3.19 6.67
C ASP A 47 5.35 -2.39 6.31
N LYS A 48 6.08 -2.89 5.31
CA LYS A 48 7.23 -2.25 4.69
C LYS A 48 7.07 -2.33 3.18
N LEU A 49 6.82 -1.18 2.56
CA LEU A 49 6.65 -1.05 1.12
C LEU A 49 7.95 -0.58 0.48
N THR A 50 8.41 -1.28 -0.55
CA THR A 50 9.61 -0.91 -1.31
C THR A 50 9.20 -0.34 -2.65
N GLY A 51 9.59 0.90 -2.91
CA GLY A 51 9.23 1.59 -4.14
C GLY A 51 10.32 1.64 -5.19
N SER A 52 10.22 2.67 -6.03
CA SER A 52 11.08 2.91 -7.18
C SER A 52 12.52 3.20 -6.76
N ASN A 53 13.46 2.99 -7.70
CA ASN A 53 14.89 3.16 -7.46
C ASN A 53 15.34 4.62 -7.54
N VAL A 54 14.72 5.45 -6.71
CA VAL A 54 14.88 6.91 -6.68
C VAL A 54 14.78 7.38 -5.24
N GLN A 55 15.28 8.59 -4.99
CA GLN A 55 15.22 9.18 -3.67
C GLN A 55 13.82 9.74 -3.38
N LEU A 56 13.30 9.42 -2.19
CA LEU A 56 12.07 10.00 -1.66
C LEU A 56 12.37 11.34 -0.97
N TYR A 57 11.55 12.35 -1.22
CA TYR A 57 11.62 13.63 -0.53
C TYR A 57 10.50 13.83 0.48
N SER A 58 9.30 13.38 0.17
CA SER A 58 8.14 13.55 1.04
C SER A 58 7.13 12.43 0.83
N VAL A 59 6.43 12.10 1.91
CA VAL A 59 5.26 11.23 1.90
C VAL A 59 4.06 11.99 2.45
N ALA A 60 2.89 11.77 1.86
CA ALA A 60 1.61 12.31 2.34
C ALA A 60 0.55 11.22 2.34
N TRP A 61 -0.22 11.13 3.42
CA TRP A 61 -1.36 10.23 3.54
C TRP A 61 -2.64 10.97 3.17
N HIS A 62 -3.47 10.33 2.34
CA HIS A 62 -4.78 10.90 2.02
C HIS A 62 -5.68 10.95 3.27
N PRO A 63 -6.34 12.09 3.57
CA PRO A 63 -7.01 12.31 4.85
C PRO A 63 -8.29 11.48 5.06
N THR A 64 -8.80 10.81 4.03
CA THR A 64 -10.05 10.04 4.12
C THR A 64 -10.02 8.69 3.41
N ARG A 65 -8.92 8.36 2.73
CA ARG A 65 -8.82 7.15 1.89
C ARG A 65 -7.48 6.51 2.15
N SER A 66 -7.38 5.20 1.96
CA SER A 66 -6.14 4.43 2.15
C SER A 66 -5.18 4.61 0.98
N PHE A 67 -4.86 5.85 0.62
CA PHE A 67 -3.88 6.20 -0.40
C PHE A 67 -2.73 6.99 0.22
N LEU A 68 -1.52 6.75 -0.30
CA LEU A 68 -0.32 7.51 0.01
C LEU A 68 0.22 8.12 -1.29
N ALA A 69 0.73 9.33 -1.21
CA ALA A 69 1.48 9.97 -2.28
C ALA A 69 2.94 10.12 -1.85
N VAL A 70 3.86 9.84 -2.77
CA VAL A 70 5.31 9.96 -2.58
C VAL A 70 5.86 10.89 -3.64
N ALA A 71 6.52 11.96 -3.20
CA ALA A 71 7.28 12.83 -4.09
C ALA A 71 8.69 12.27 -4.29
N ALA A 72 9.02 11.87 -5.51
CA ALA A 72 10.29 11.26 -5.87
C ALA A 72 11.23 12.22 -6.61
N ALA A 73 12.53 11.90 -6.58
CA ALA A 73 13.59 12.73 -7.15
C ALA A 73 13.65 12.75 -8.69
N ASP A 74 13.00 11.80 -9.35
CA ASP A 74 12.84 11.77 -10.80
C ASP A 74 11.76 12.73 -11.32
N GLY A 75 11.11 13.47 -10.41
CA GLY A 75 10.02 14.39 -10.73
C GLY A 75 8.67 13.71 -10.88
N LEU A 76 8.58 12.41 -10.59
CA LEU A 76 7.31 11.68 -10.56
C LEU A 76 6.72 11.67 -9.15
N VAL A 77 5.41 11.41 -9.10
CA VAL A 77 4.67 11.18 -7.86
C VAL A 77 4.13 9.76 -7.88
N ASP A 78 4.65 8.93 -6.99
CA ASP A 78 4.20 7.56 -6.83
C ASP A 78 2.97 7.54 -5.92
N VAL A 79 1.92 6.84 -6.34
CA VAL A 79 0.67 6.69 -5.57
C VAL A 79 0.54 5.23 -5.13
N TRP A 80 0.44 5.04 -3.82
CA TRP A 80 0.23 3.73 -3.20
C TRP A 80 -1.20 3.65 -2.67
N GLY A 81 -1.84 2.51 -2.82
CA GLY A 81 -3.17 2.28 -2.27
C GLY A 81 -3.66 0.86 -2.55
N PRO A 82 -4.88 0.53 -2.12
CA PRO A 82 -5.48 -0.76 -2.39
C PRO A 82 -5.59 -0.97 -3.90
N ARG A 83 -5.24 -2.16 -4.37
CA ARG A 83 -5.52 -2.55 -5.76
C ARG A 83 -7.04 -2.55 -5.94
N ILE A 84 -7.51 -1.82 -6.94
CA ILE A 84 -8.90 -1.92 -7.39
C ILE A 84 -9.07 -3.34 -7.91
N ASN A 85 -9.94 -4.12 -7.26
CA ASN A 85 -10.24 -5.47 -7.72
C ASN A 85 -10.92 -5.37 -9.09
N TRP A 86 -10.45 -6.15 -10.06
CA TRP A 86 -10.99 -6.15 -11.41
C TRP A 86 -12.45 -6.63 -11.45
N THR A 87 -12.90 -7.38 -10.44
CA THR A 87 -14.32 -7.73 -10.25
C THR A 87 -15.21 -6.51 -10.03
N ALA A 88 -14.65 -5.35 -9.68
CA ALA A 88 -15.41 -4.11 -9.56
C ALA A 88 -15.89 -3.55 -10.92
N PHE A 89 -15.36 -4.05 -12.04
CA PHE A 89 -15.76 -3.59 -13.38
C PHE A 89 -16.97 -4.36 -13.95
N ALA A 90 -17.31 -5.52 -13.39
CA ALA A 90 -18.48 -6.29 -13.80
C ALA A 90 -19.12 -6.95 -12.57
N PRO A 91 -20.34 -6.54 -12.17
CA PRO A 91 -20.96 -6.98 -10.91
C PRO A 91 -21.17 -8.50 -10.82
N ASP A 92 -21.25 -9.18 -11.96
CA ASP A 92 -21.45 -10.63 -12.04
C ASP A 92 -20.14 -11.44 -12.04
N PHE A 93 -18.99 -10.77 -12.11
CA PHE A 93 -17.69 -11.44 -12.03
C PHE A 93 -17.26 -11.65 -10.58
N GLN A 94 -17.13 -12.90 -10.18
CA GLN A 94 -16.58 -13.28 -8.89
C GLN A 94 -15.16 -13.81 -9.04
N ALA A 95 -14.23 -13.26 -8.26
CA ALA A 95 -12.89 -13.82 -8.17
C ALA A 95 -12.97 -15.11 -7.34
N LEU A 96 -12.79 -16.25 -8.00
CA LEU A 96 -12.72 -17.53 -7.33
C LEU A 96 -11.27 -17.78 -6.89
N PRO A 97 -11.02 -18.10 -5.59
CA PRO A 97 -9.67 -18.33 -5.09
C PRO A 97 -9.07 -19.64 -5.61
N ASN A 98 -9.89 -20.56 -6.10
CA ASN A 98 -9.53 -21.86 -6.66
C ASN A 98 -10.47 -22.20 -7.82
N ASN A 99 -10.09 -23.20 -8.63
CA ASN A 99 -10.99 -23.75 -9.65
C ASN A 99 -12.24 -24.33 -8.97
N VAL A 100 -13.40 -24.02 -9.54
CA VAL A 100 -14.70 -24.57 -9.15
C VAL A 100 -15.23 -25.37 -10.33
N GLU A 101 -15.69 -26.60 -10.07
CA GLU A 101 -16.37 -27.40 -11.09
C GLU A 101 -17.71 -26.74 -11.44
N TYR A 102 -17.94 -26.56 -12.74
CA TYR A 102 -19.20 -26.02 -13.24
C TYR A 102 -20.31 -27.06 -13.06
N LEU A 103 -21.43 -26.65 -12.48
CA LEU A 103 -22.64 -27.46 -12.38
C LEU A 103 -23.61 -26.93 -13.45
N GLU A 104 -23.81 -27.71 -14.50
CA GLU A 104 -24.77 -27.42 -15.58
C GLU A 104 -26.18 -27.30 -15.01
N CYS A 105 -26.91 -26.26 -15.42
CA CYS A 105 -28.31 -26.09 -15.05
C CYS A 105 -29.20 -26.87 -16.04
N GLU A 106 -30.32 -27.42 -15.56
CA GLU A 106 -31.19 -28.27 -16.39
C GLU A 106 -31.77 -27.54 -17.61
N ASP A 107 -31.87 -26.21 -17.56
CA ASP A 107 -32.41 -25.32 -18.59
C ASP A 107 -31.33 -24.65 -19.48
N GLU A 108 -30.07 -25.07 -19.36
CA GLU A 108 -28.96 -24.42 -20.08
C GLU A 108 -28.99 -24.62 -21.61
N PHE A 109 -29.66 -25.67 -22.08
CA PHE A 109 -29.71 -26.07 -23.49
C PHE A 109 -31.14 -26.12 -24.08
N ASP A 110 -32.13 -25.56 -23.39
CA ASP A 110 -33.53 -25.49 -23.83
C ASP A 110 -33.80 -24.39 -24.89
#